data_AF-A0A7V3Y3W9-F1
#
_entry.id   AF-A0A7V3Y3W9-F1
#
_cell.length_a   1.000
_cell.length_b   1.000
_cell.length_c   1.000
_cell.angle_alpha   90.00
_cell.angle_beta   90.00
_cell.angle_gamma   90.00
#
_symmetry.space_group_name_H-M   'P 1'
#
loop_
_entity.id
_entity.type
_entity.pdbx_description
1 polymer ?
#
loop_
_entity_poly.entity_id
_entity_poly.type
_entity_poly.pdbx_seq_one_letter_code
_entity_poly.pdbx_strand_id
1 'polypeptide(L)'
;MFFSNPLLFGEETLNQIHIYAGKWLDFVMVAFTHLGNEMFYILVIPFLFWCVNKRIATIIGISFLLSSAINDIVKFFFVNPRPDAIHLAPGIAELNKMYCPVASPGFPSGHAQNAVVFWGTMAYTIKHRIFTIFAILLMIGIAYSRLYLGV
;
A
#
# COMPACT_ATOMS: atom_id res chain seq x y z
N MET A 1 7.28 -10.54 -20.76
CA MET A 1 8.73 -10.39 -20.45
C MET A 1 8.95 -9.61 -19.14
N PHE A 2 8.26 -8.51 -18.87
CA PHE A 2 8.42 -7.76 -17.59
C PHE A 2 7.94 -8.52 -16.35
N PHE A 3 6.68 -8.99 -16.34
CA PHE A 3 6.11 -9.75 -15.21
C PHE A 3 6.68 -11.17 -15.04
N SER A 4 7.45 -11.63 -16.01
CA SER A 4 8.14 -12.93 -15.95
C SER A 4 9.46 -12.86 -15.19
N ASN A 5 9.85 -11.68 -14.69
CA ASN A 5 11.10 -11.51 -13.96
C ASN A 5 10.95 -12.10 -12.55
N PRO A 6 11.66 -13.22 -12.23
CA PRO A 6 11.51 -13.91 -10.95
C PRO A 6 12.02 -13.08 -9.78
N LEU A 7 12.97 -12.17 -10.00
CA LEU A 7 13.48 -11.30 -8.94
C LEU A 7 12.42 -10.28 -8.51
N LEU A 8 11.67 -9.70 -9.45
CA LEU A 8 10.68 -8.65 -9.15
C LEU A 8 9.30 -9.19 -8.77
N PHE A 9 8.91 -10.33 -9.33
CA PHE A 9 7.55 -10.87 -9.20
C PHE A 9 7.49 -12.29 -8.61
N GLY A 10 8.63 -12.90 -8.30
CA GLY A 10 8.68 -14.26 -7.77
C GLY A 10 8.47 -14.31 -6.25
N GLU A 11 7.79 -15.36 -5.83
CA GLU A 11 7.54 -15.69 -4.42
C GLU A 11 8.82 -16.00 -3.66
N GLU A 12 9.85 -16.51 -4.34
CA GLU A 12 11.16 -16.77 -3.75
C GLU A 12 11.82 -15.48 -3.22
N THR A 13 11.71 -14.37 -3.94
CA THR A 13 12.19 -13.07 -3.45
C THR A 13 11.45 -12.67 -2.18
N LEU A 14 10.12 -12.83 -2.14
CA LEU A 14 9.33 -12.52 -0.95
C LEU A 14 9.76 -13.37 0.24
N ASN A 15 10.00 -14.67 0.02
CA ASN A 15 10.50 -15.58 1.05
C ASN A 15 11.88 -15.17 1.58
N GLN A 16 12.78 -14.68 0.71
CA GLN A 16 14.14 -14.27 1.07
C GLN A 16 14.18 -12.93 1.83
N ILE A 17 13.33 -11.96 1.46
CA ILE A 17 13.33 -10.64 2.10
C ILE A 17 12.48 -10.57 3.38
N HIS A 18 11.68 -11.61 3.65
CA HIS A 18 10.79 -11.63 4.81
C HIS A 18 11.58 -11.69 6.12
N ILE A 19 11.20 -10.85 7.08
CA ILE A 19 11.86 -10.77 8.39
C ILE A 19 11.03 -11.56 9.41
N TYR A 20 11.58 -12.69 9.88
CA TYR A 20 10.93 -13.52 10.90
C TYR A 20 11.24 -13.04 12.32
N ALA A 21 10.73 -11.86 12.68
CA ALA A 21 10.93 -11.29 14.02
C ALA A 21 9.84 -11.66 15.04
N GLY A 22 8.78 -12.35 14.60
CA GLY A 22 7.66 -12.82 15.43
C GLY A 22 6.42 -11.92 15.36
N LYS A 23 5.37 -12.32 16.11
CA LYS A 23 4.00 -11.76 16.00
C LYS A 23 3.87 -10.25 16.24
N TRP A 24 4.82 -9.64 16.96
CA TRP A 24 4.81 -8.20 17.17
C TRP A 24 5.09 -7.43 15.87
N LEU A 25 5.96 -7.96 15.00
CA LEU A 25 6.26 -7.34 13.72
C LEU A 25 5.07 -7.51 12.77
N ASP A 26 4.42 -8.67 12.78
CA ASP A 26 3.19 -8.92 12.03
C ASP A 26 2.12 -7.88 12.39
N PHE A 27 1.92 -7.63 13.69
CA PHE A 27 0.98 -6.62 14.16
C PHE A 27 1.31 -5.22 13.64
N VAL A 28 2.59 -4.83 13.67
CA VAL A 28 3.04 -3.54 13.14
C VAL A 28 2.81 -3.44 11.63
N MET A 29 3.12 -4.49 10.86
CA MET A 29 2.93 -4.52 9.40
C MET A 29 1.46 -4.53 9.00
N VAL A 30 0.60 -5.18 9.79
CA VAL A 30 -0.85 -5.12 9.63
C VAL A 30 -1.36 -3.71 9.91
N ALA A 31 -0.87 -3.04 10.95
CA ALA A 31 -1.24 -1.65 11.24
C ALA A 31 -0.86 -0.70 10.08
N PHE A 32 0.36 -0.83 9.54
CA PHE A 32 0.75 -0.08 8.33
C PHE A 32 -0.17 -0.39 7.15
N THR A 33 -0.50 -1.66 6.93
CA THR A 33 -1.40 -2.04 5.83
C THR A 33 -2.79 -1.42 5.99
N HIS A 34 -3.32 -1.34 7.21
CA HIS A 34 -4.60 -0.65 7.46
C HIS A 34 -4.52 0.85 7.15
N LEU A 35 -3.39 1.51 7.43
CA LEU A 35 -3.17 2.90 7.02
C LEU A 35 -3.07 3.07 5.50
N GLY A 36 -2.72 2.02 4.76
CA GLY A 36 -2.71 1.98 3.30
C GLY A 36 -4.05 1.65 2.66
N ASN A 37 -5.07 1.30 3.45
CA ASN A 37 -6.35 0.84 2.95
C ASN A 37 -7.20 2.01 2.43
N GLU A 38 -7.94 1.79 1.34
CA GLU A 38 -8.86 2.76 0.75
C GLU A 38 -9.90 3.28 1.76
N MET A 39 -10.41 2.40 2.63
CA MET A 39 -11.39 2.77 3.66
C MET A 39 -10.83 3.78 4.67
N PHE A 40 -9.53 3.70 4.99
CA PHE A 40 -8.89 4.70 5.85
C PHE A 40 -8.94 6.09 5.19
N TYR A 41 -8.59 6.18 3.91
CA TYR A 41 -8.60 7.45 3.18
C TYR A 41 -10.00 8.00 2.92
N ILE A 42 -10.98 7.12 2.66
CA ILE A 42 -12.39 7.49 2.52
C ILE A 42 -12.92 8.14 3.80
N LEU A 43 -12.41 7.79 4.99
CA LEU A 43 -12.80 8.43 6.25
C LEU A 43 -12.00 9.70 6.53
N VAL A 44 -10.68 9.66 6.31
CA VAL A 44 -9.77 10.75 6.68
C VAL A 44 -9.92 11.98 5.77
N ILE A 45 -10.10 11.79 4.46
CA ILE A 45 -10.20 12.91 3.51
C ILE A 45 -11.42 13.80 3.81
N PRO A 46 -12.64 13.25 4.00
CA PRO A 46 -13.78 13.95 4.60
C PRO A 46 -13.42 14.72 5.86
N PHE A 47 -12.85 14.04 6.86
CA PHE A 47 -12.51 14.68 8.12
C PHE A 47 -11.61 15.90 7.93
N LEU A 48 -10.58 15.80 7.08
CA LEU A 48 -9.72 16.94 6.74
C LEU A 48 -10.48 18.07 6.04
N PHE A 49 -11.45 17.73 5.18
CA PHE A 49 -12.28 18.70 4.47
C PHE A 49 -13.18 19.50 5.41
N TRP A 50 -13.86 18.82 6.33
CA TRP A 50 -14.79 19.47 7.26
C TRP A 50 -14.10 20.16 8.43
N CYS A 51 -13.03 19.56 8.98
CA CYS A 51 -12.49 19.97 10.28
C CYS A 51 -11.15 20.72 10.21
N VAL A 52 -10.40 20.65 9.10
CA VAL A 52 -9.03 21.20 9.03
C VAL A 52 -8.92 22.31 7.99
N ASN A 53 -8.95 21.95 6.70
CA ASN A 53 -8.78 22.91 5.63
C ASN A 53 -9.38 22.37 4.33
N LYS A 54 -10.51 22.96 3.91
CA LYS A 54 -11.23 22.59 2.68
C LYS A 54 -10.33 22.59 1.46
N ARG A 55 -9.49 23.62 1.27
CA ARG A 55 -8.64 23.74 0.08
C ARG A 55 -7.61 22.61 0.00
N ILE A 56 -6.94 22.32 1.11
CA ILE A 56 -5.93 21.25 1.18
C ILE A 56 -6.60 19.89 0.99
N ALA A 57 -7.72 19.65 1.68
CA ALA A 57 -8.45 18.39 1.57
C ALA A 57 -9.03 18.15 0.17
N THR A 58 -9.51 19.19 -0.52
CA THR A 58 -9.96 19.09 -1.92
C THR A 58 -8.82 18.65 -2.83
N ILE A 59 -7.62 19.24 -2.68
CA ILE A 59 -6.46 18.86 -3.49
C ILE A 59 -6.11 17.39 -3.23
N ILE A 60 -6.01 16.98 -1.96
CA ILE A 60 -5.74 15.58 -1.58
C ILE A 60 -6.80 14.64 -2.13
N GLY A 61 -8.09 14.98 -1.99
CA GLY A 61 -9.21 14.16 -2.43
C GLY A 61 -9.23 13.97 -3.95
N ILE A 62 -9.04 15.04 -4.72
CA ILE A 62 -8.98 14.96 -6.19
C ILE A 62 -7.78 14.13 -6.62
N SER A 63 -6.59 14.38 -6.05
CA SER A 63 -5.39 13.61 -6.36
C SER A 63 -5.56 12.13 -6.03
N PHE A 64 -6.18 11.81 -4.89
CA PHE A 64 -6.46 10.43 -4.47
C PHE A 64 -7.42 9.73 -5.43
N LEU A 65 -8.55 10.36 -5.77
CA LEU A 65 -9.55 9.77 -6.68
C LEU A 65 -8.98 9.55 -8.08
N LEU A 66 -8.26 10.54 -8.63
CA LEU A 66 -7.62 10.41 -9.94
C LEU A 66 -6.58 9.28 -9.93
N SER A 67 -5.77 9.20 -8.87
CA SER A 67 -4.79 8.15 -8.69
C SER A 67 -5.44 6.76 -8.61
N SER A 68 -6.52 6.60 -7.84
CA SER A 68 -7.26 5.34 -7.72
C SER A 68 -7.81 4.91 -9.07
N ALA A 69 -8.42 5.82 -9.83
CA ALA A 69 -8.92 5.51 -11.16
C ALA A 69 -7.80 5.04 -12.11
N ILE A 70 -6.64 5.70 -12.08
CA ILE A 70 -5.46 5.26 -12.84
C ILE A 70 -4.99 3.88 -12.38
N ASN A 71 -4.96 3.61 -11.07
CA ASN A 71 -4.57 2.30 -10.52
C ASN A 71 -5.48 1.19 -11.08
N ASP A 72 -6.79 1.39 -11.05
CA ASP A 72 -7.77 0.41 -11.52
C ASP A 72 -7.68 0.19 -13.03
N ILE A 73 -7.50 1.26 -13.81
CA ILE A 73 -7.28 1.17 -15.25
C ILE A 73 -6.03 0.32 -15.55
N VAL A 74 -4.92 0.60 -14.88
CA VAL A 74 -3.66 -0.12 -15.08
C VAL A 74 -3.79 -1.59 -14.65
N LYS A 75 -4.46 -1.87 -13.53
CA LYS A 75 -4.75 -3.24 -13.09
C LYS A 75 -5.57 -4.02 -14.12
N PHE A 76 -6.57 -3.37 -14.73
CA PHE A 76 -7.39 -3.98 -15.77
C PHE A 76 -6.58 -4.33 -17.03
N PHE A 77 -5.58 -3.51 -17.38
CA PHE A 77 -4.74 -3.77 -18.55
C PHE A 77 -3.73 -4.90 -18.33
N PHE A 78 -3.07 -4.94 -17.16
CA PHE A 78 -1.98 -5.89 -16.95
C PHE A 78 -2.40 -7.23 -16.34
N VAL A 79 -3.49 -7.24 -15.55
CA VAL A 79 -4.06 -8.45 -14.92
C VAL A 79 -2.97 -9.34 -14.30
N ASN A 80 -1.97 -8.74 -13.67
CA ASN A 80 -0.84 -9.47 -13.12
C ASN A 80 -1.32 -10.34 -11.93
N PRO A 81 -1.04 -11.65 -11.92
CA PRO A 81 -1.40 -12.51 -10.80
C PRO A 81 -0.70 -12.06 -9.52
N ARG A 82 -1.34 -12.35 -8.38
CA ARG A 82 -0.74 -12.13 -7.06
C ARG A 82 0.16 -13.31 -6.68
N PRO A 83 1.09 -13.11 -5.73
CA PRO A 83 1.86 -14.21 -5.14
C PRO A 83 0.94 -15.31 -4.61
N ASP A 84 1.20 -16.56 -5.00
CA ASP A 84 0.40 -17.70 -4.54
C ASP A 84 0.86 -18.15 -3.15
N ALA A 85 -0.09 -18.25 -2.21
CA ALA A 85 0.15 -18.75 -0.86
C ALA A 85 0.74 -20.17 -0.82
N ILE A 86 0.59 -20.97 -1.87
CA ILE A 86 1.18 -22.32 -1.97
C ILE A 86 2.71 -22.25 -2.11
N HIS A 87 3.23 -21.22 -2.77
CA HIS A 87 4.66 -21.03 -3.02
C HIS A 87 5.36 -20.11 -1.99
N LEU A 88 4.60 -19.59 -1.04
CA LEU A 88 5.09 -18.78 0.07
C LEU A 88 5.47 -19.64 1.29
N ALA A 89 6.44 -19.18 2.07
CA ALA A 89 6.81 -19.80 3.33
C ALA A 89 5.61 -19.83 4.31
N PRO A 90 5.49 -20.83 5.21
CA PRO A 90 4.28 -21.07 6.00
C PRO A 90 3.73 -19.84 6.74
N GLY A 91 4.59 -19.05 7.39
CA GLY A 91 4.17 -17.83 8.11
C GLY A 91 3.68 -16.72 7.18
N ILE A 92 4.27 -16.58 6.00
CA ILE A 92 3.85 -15.59 5.00
C ILE A 92 2.56 -16.03 4.32
N ALA A 93 2.41 -17.33 4.05
CA ALA A 93 1.22 -17.90 3.45
C ALA A 93 -0.04 -17.68 4.32
N GLU A 94 0.09 -17.76 5.65
CA GLU A 94 -0.99 -17.42 6.59
C GLU A 94 -1.39 -15.95 6.48
N LEU A 95 -0.41 -15.04 6.46
CA LEU A 95 -0.65 -13.61 6.31
C LEU A 95 -1.26 -13.26 4.95
N ASN A 96 -0.76 -13.85 3.86
CA ASN A 96 -1.29 -13.66 2.51
C ASN A 96 -2.77 -14.07 2.48
N LYS A 97 -3.12 -15.27 2.96
CA LYS A 97 -4.53 -15.73 2.96
C LYS A 97 -5.47 -14.81 3.73
N MET A 98 -4.98 -14.15 4.78
CA MET A 98 -5.79 -13.26 5.61
C MET A 98 -5.94 -11.85 5.03
N TYR A 99 -4.91 -11.32 4.36
CA TYR A 99 -4.85 -9.91 3.93
C TYR A 99 -4.80 -9.71 2.41
N CYS A 100 -4.81 -10.79 1.64
CA CYS A 100 -4.91 -10.73 0.18
C CYS A 100 -6.34 -10.36 -0.24
N PRO A 101 -6.53 -9.26 -0.99
CA PRO A 101 -7.80 -8.92 -1.61
C PRO A 101 -8.28 -10.02 -2.54
N VAL A 102 -9.56 -10.40 -2.39
CA VAL A 102 -10.21 -11.37 -3.25
C VAL A 102 -10.38 -10.79 -4.66
N ALA A 103 -9.97 -11.54 -5.68
CA ALA A 103 -10.20 -11.22 -7.09
C ALA A 103 -9.66 -9.85 -7.59
N SER A 104 -8.52 -9.38 -7.04
CA SER A 104 -7.87 -8.14 -7.48
C SER A 104 -6.45 -8.38 -8.01
N PRO A 105 -6.06 -7.83 -9.18
CA PRO A 105 -4.70 -7.93 -9.69
C PRO A 105 -3.64 -7.39 -8.72
N GLY A 106 -2.42 -7.95 -8.80
CA GLY A 106 -1.31 -7.59 -7.91
C GLY A 106 -0.57 -6.32 -8.32
N PHE A 107 -0.51 -6.03 -9.63
CA PHE A 107 0.21 -4.87 -10.15
C PHE A 107 -0.74 -3.85 -10.78
N PRO A 108 -0.57 -2.55 -10.48
CA PRO A 108 0.25 -1.96 -9.41
C PRO A 108 -0.42 -2.07 -8.02
N SER A 109 0.38 -1.98 -6.95
CA SER A 109 -0.13 -2.00 -5.58
C SER A 109 -0.93 -0.74 -5.24
N GLY A 110 -2.23 -0.91 -5.00
CA GLY A 110 -3.12 0.19 -4.59
C GLY A 110 -2.73 0.80 -3.25
N HIS A 111 -2.35 -0.02 -2.26
CA HIS A 111 -1.96 0.49 -0.93
C HIS A 111 -0.71 1.38 -0.98
N ALA A 112 0.30 0.96 -1.75
CA ALA A 112 1.51 1.75 -1.94
C ALA A 112 1.21 3.05 -2.69
N GLN A 113 0.43 2.99 -3.77
CA GLN A 113 0.06 4.17 -4.55
C GLN A 113 -0.80 5.15 -3.73
N ASN A 114 -1.78 4.66 -2.97
CA ASN A 114 -2.62 5.46 -2.08
C ASN A 114 -1.78 6.16 -1.00
N ALA A 115 -0.84 5.45 -0.39
CA ALA A 115 0.08 6.02 0.58
C ALA A 115 0.91 7.15 -0.03
N VAL A 116 1.50 6.93 -1.21
CA VAL A 116 2.31 7.94 -1.89
C VAL A 116 1.51 9.18 -2.22
N VAL A 117 0.32 9.01 -2.79
CA VAL A 117 -0.51 10.15 -3.20
C VAL A 117 -1.05 10.90 -2.00
N PHE A 118 -1.60 10.23 -1.00
CA PHE A 118 -2.14 10.90 0.18
C PHE A 118 -1.04 11.57 1.01
N TRP A 119 -0.05 10.81 1.49
CA TRP A 119 1.00 11.34 2.38
C TRP A 119 1.95 12.28 1.64
N GLY A 120 2.25 12.01 0.36
CA GLY A 120 3.04 12.90 -0.47
C GLY A 120 2.37 14.24 -0.73
N THR A 121 1.06 14.24 -1.03
CA THR A 121 0.30 15.50 -1.22
C THR A 121 0.21 16.29 0.08
N MET A 122 0.01 15.61 1.22
CA MET A 122 0.05 16.26 2.53
C MET A 122 1.41 16.87 2.82
N ALA A 123 2.50 16.13 2.60
CA ALA A 123 3.86 16.62 2.84
C ALA A 123 4.20 17.84 1.97
N TYR A 124 3.81 17.79 0.70
CA TYR A 124 3.98 18.91 -0.23
C TYR A 124 3.19 20.15 0.19
N THR A 125 1.98 19.96 0.73
CA THR A 125 1.11 21.08 1.09
C THR A 125 1.45 21.68 2.46
N ILE A 126 1.81 20.87 3.45
CA ILE A 126 2.15 21.31 4.81
C ILE A 126 3.53 21.97 4.87
N LYS A 127 4.48 21.52 4.02
CA LYS A 127 5.85 22.07 3.93
C LYS A 127 6.63 22.10 5.26
N HIS A 128 6.29 21.22 6.20
CA HIS A 128 6.96 21.11 7.49
C HIS A 128 7.91 19.91 7.49
N ARG A 129 9.20 20.15 7.73
CA ARG A 129 10.26 19.14 7.57
C ARG A 129 10.02 17.85 8.35
N ILE A 130 9.62 17.96 9.63
CA ILE A 130 9.36 16.78 10.47
C ILE A 130 8.16 15.99 9.94
N PHE A 131 7.13 16.70 9.47
CA PHE A 131 5.96 16.06 8.90
C PHE A 131 6.30 15.36 7.58
N THR A 132 7.15 15.96 6.74
CA THR A 132 7.64 15.33 5.51
C THR A 132 8.41 14.05 5.79
N ILE A 133 9.28 14.04 6.80
CA ILE A 133 10.01 12.81 7.20
C ILE A 133 9.02 11.74 7.66
N PHE A 134 8.05 12.10 8.51
CA PHE A 134 7.01 11.19 8.96
C PHE A 134 6.20 10.61 7.80
N ALA A 135 5.78 11.46 6.85
CA ALA A 135 5.06 11.03 5.64
C ALA A 135 5.89 10.05 4.80
N ILE A 136 7.20 10.29 4.64
CA ILE A 136 8.11 9.38 3.92
C ILE A 136 8.21 8.03 4.63
N LEU A 137 8.33 8.03 5.95
CA LEU A 137 8.35 6.79 6.73
C LEU A 137 7.05 6.00 6.57
N LEU A 138 5.89 6.67 6.55
CA LEU A 138 4.62 6.00 6.29
C LEU A 138 4.54 5.44 4.87
N MET A 139 4.97 6.19 3.85
CA MET A 139 4.98 5.70 2.46
C MET A 139 5.83 4.43 2.32
N ILE A 140 7.03 4.42 2.89
CA ILE A 140 7.93 3.26 2.86
C ILE A 140 7.36 2.11 3.70
N GLY A 141 6.87 2.39 4.91
CA GLY A 141 6.31 1.37 5.81
C GLY A 141 5.09 0.68 5.22
N ILE A 142 4.18 1.43 4.60
CA ILE A 142 2.99 0.86 3.93
C ILE A 142 3.38 0.08 2.68
N ALA A 143 4.34 0.55 1.89
CA ALA A 143 4.81 -0.21 0.72
C ALA A 143 5.47 -1.53 1.15
N TYR A 144 6.35 -1.47 2.16
CA TYR A 144 7.02 -2.64 2.70
C TYR A 144 6.05 -3.63 3.35
N SER A 145 5.00 -3.15 4.03
CA SER A 145 4.04 -4.04 4.67
C SER A 145 3.30 -4.94 3.67
N ARG A 146 3.11 -4.49 2.42
CA ARG A 146 2.52 -5.33 1.35
C ARG A 146 3.45 -6.46 0.94
N LEU A 147 4.76 -6.18 0.83
CA LEU A 147 5.77 -7.20 0.57
C LEU A 147 5.87 -8.19 1.73
N TYR A 148 5.86 -7.68 2.97
CA TYR A 148 5.88 -8.50 4.18
C TYR A 148 4.69 -9.46 4.26
N LEU A 149 3.47 -8.96 4.00
CA LEU A 149 2.26 -9.78 3.97
C LEU A 149 2.16 -10.67 2.71
N GLY A 150 3.07 -10.51 1.75
CA GLY A 150 3.15 -11.29 0.52
C GLY A 150 2.02 -11.04 -0.48
N VAL A 151 1.55 -9.80 -0.62
CA VAL A 151 0.29 -9.45 -1.34
C VAL A 151 0.39 -8.30 -2.33
#